data_AF-A0A6Q8PG77-F1
#
_entry.id   AF-A0A6Q8PG77-F1
#
_cell.length_a   1.000
_cell.length_b   1.000
_cell.length_c   1.000
_cell.angle_alpha   90.00
_cell.angle_beta   90.00
_cell.angle_gamma   90.00
#
_symmetry.space_group_name_H-M   'P 1'
#
loop_
_entity.id
_entity.type
_entity.pdbx_description
1 polymer ?
#
loop_
_entity_poly.entity_id
_entity_poly.type
_entity_poly.pdbx_seq_one_letter_code
_entity_poly.pdbx_strand_id
1 'polypeptide(L)'
;MDHFFIKRKRNSEVKYTEACSSSSVESGIVNSDNIEKNTDSNLQTSTSFEPHFKKKKVSARRYNEDYLKYGFIKCEKPFENDRPQCVICNNILANESLKPSKLKRHLETQHAELIDKPLEYFQRKKKDIKLSTQFLSCSTAVSEKALLSSYLVAYRVAKEK
;
A
#
# COMPACT_ATOMS: atom_id res chain seq x y z
N MET A 1 -5.33 -55.92 21.59
CA MET A 1 -4.91 -55.29 22.86
C MET A 1 -3.66 -54.47 22.54
N ASP A 2 -3.60 -53.14 22.57
CA ASP A 2 -4.50 -52.14 23.16
C ASP A 2 -4.42 -50.83 22.37
N HIS A 3 -5.61 -50.25 22.14
CA HIS A 3 -5.78 -48.88 21.65
C HIS A 3 -5.48 -47.91 22.78
N PHE A 4 -4.44 -47.08 22.65
CA PHE A 4 -4.23 -45.94 23.55
C PHE A 4 -5.14 -44.78 23.15
N PHE A 5 -6.29 -44.70 23.81
CA PHE A 5 -7.20 -43.56 23.76
C PHE A 5 -6.65 -42.41 24.63
N ILE A 6 -6.09 -41.36 24.02
CA ILE A 6 -5.83 -40.10 24.73
C ILE A 6 -7.08 -39.22 24.61
N LYS A 7 -7.94 -39.31 25.62
CA LYS A 7 -9.13 -38.50 25.83
C LYS A 7 -8.72 -37.10 26.28
N ARG A 8 -8.59 -36.13 25.37
CA ARG A 8 -8.32 -34.72 25.73
C ARG A 8 -9.61 -34.04 26.20
N LYS A 9 -9.72 -33.92 27.52
CA LYS A 9 -10.75 -33.22 28.30
C LYS A 9 -10.82 -31.73 27.92
N ARG A 10 -12.02 -31.22 27.62
CA ARG A 10 -12.33 -29.78 27.51
C ARG A 10 -12.92 -29.29 28.83
N ASN A 11 -12.27 -28.33 29.47
CA ASN A 11 -12.83 -27.33 30.41
C ASN A 11 -12.09 -26.02 30.05
N SER A 12 -12.68 -24.96 29.50
CA SER A 12 -13.63 -23.99 30.06
C SER A 12 -13.13 -23.32 31.36
N GLU A 13 -12.44 -22.18 31.24
CA GLU A 13 -12.89 -20.90 31.82
C GLU A 13 -12.02 -19.72 31.34
N VAL A 14 -12.58 -18.53 31.53
CA VAL A 14 -12.49 -17.31 30.72
C VAL A 14 -11.46 -16.33 31.29
N LYS A 15 -10.72 -15.59 30.43
CA LYS A 15 -10.40 -14.16 30.66
C LYS A 15 -10.23 -13.43 29.32
N TYR A 16 -11.23 -12.61 28.98
CA TYR A 16 -11.14 -11.55 27.98
C TYR A 16 -10.44 -10.34 28.61
N THR A 17 -9.59 -9.65 27.82
CA THR A 17 -9.19 -8.22 27.83
C THR A 17 -7.86 -8.12 27.03
N GLU A 18 -7.55 -7.18 26.14
CA GLU A 18 -8.06 -5.84 25.83
C GLU A 18 -7.97 -5.55 24.32
N ALA A 19 -8.82 -4.61 23.89
CA ALA A 19 -8.76 -3.92 22.62
C ALA A 19 -7.85 -2.68 22.73
N CYS A 20 -7.09 -2.38 21.68
CA CYS A 20 -6.53 -1.03 21.48
C CYS A 20 -7.47 -0.21 20.58
N SER A 21 -8.26 0.64 21.22
CA SER A 21 -8.90 1.85 20.70
C SER A 21 -8.69 2.91 21.79
N SER A 22 -8.52 4.20 21.60
CA SER A 22 -8.50 5.15 20.47
C SER A 22 -8.26 6.52 21.11
N SER A 23 -7.82 7.55 20.38
CA SER A 23 -8.24 8.91 20.73
C SER A 23 -8.55 9.73 19.47
N SER A 24 -9.84 10.03 19.36
CA SER A 24 -10.41 11.13 18.59
C SER A 24 -10.33 12.39 19.45
N VAL A 25 -10.03 13.53 18.84
CA VAL A 25 -10.42 14.84 19.37
C VAL A 25 -11.32 15.51 18.35
N GLU A 26 -12.51 15.83 18.80
CA GLU A 26 -13.59 16.51 18.11
C GLU A 26 -13.47 18.02 18.36
N SER A 27 -13.77 18.84 17.34
CA SER A 27 -14.28 20.22 17.53
C SER A 27 -14.90 20.71 16.21
N GLY A 28 -16.21 21.02 16.23
CA GLY A 28 -16.87 21.90 15.25
C GLY A 28 -16.48 23.37 15.50
N ILE A 29 -16.95 24.41 14.80
CA ILE A 29 -18.27 24.73 14.21
C ILE A 29 -18.09 25.98 13.27
N VAL A 30 -18.98 26.10 12.27
CA VAL A 30 -19.53 27.28 11.48
C VAL A 30 -18.79 28.12 10.42
N ASN A 31 -19.39 28.06 9.22
CA ASN A 31 -19.99 29.10 8.33
C ASN A 31 -19.19 30.06 7.41
N SER A 32 -19.67 30.03 6.16
CA SER A 32 -20.07 31.12 5.24
C SER A 32 -19.08 31.84 4.31
N ASP A 33 -19.53 31.84 3.04
CA ASP A 33 -19.59 32.97 2.11
C ASP A 33 -18.40 33.28 1.15
N ASN A 34 -18.64 32.89 -0.11
CA ASN A 34 -18.92 33.79 -1.25
C ASN A 34 -17.75 34.46 -2.04
N ILE A 35 -18.06 34.65 -3.33
CA ILE A 35 -17.59 35.68 -4.27
C ILE A 35 -16.48 35.32 -5.29
N GLU A 36 -16.93 35.40 -6.54
CA GLU A 36 -16.26 35.47 -7.84
C GLU A 36 -15.22 36.59 -8.00
N LYS A 37 -14.38 36.44 -9.05
CA LYS A 37 -13.97 37.43 -10.08
C LYS A 37 -12.52 37.15 -10.47
N ASN A 38 -12.24 36.67 -11.68
CA ASN A 38 -12.23 37.38 -12.97
C ASN A 38 -11.22 38.55 -13.00
N THR A 39 -10.34 38.53 -14.01
CA THR A 39 -9.78 39.63 -14.84
C THR A 39 -8.28 39.39 -15.04
N ASP A 40 -7.84 38.87 -16.18
CA ASP A 40 -7.73 39.47 -17.53
C ASP A 40 -6.41 40.20 -17.77
N SER A 41 -5.94 40.02 -19.01
CA SER A 41 -5.02 40.86 -19.78
C SER A 41 -3.51 40.79 -19.48
N ASN A 42 -2.59 40.97 -20.43
CA ASN A 42 -2.51 40.86 -21.90
C ASN A 42 -1.05 41.22 -22.29
N LEU A 43 -0.58 40.77 -23.47
CA LEU A 43 0.46 41.38 -24.34
C LEU A 43 1.94 41.38 -23.80
N GLN A 44 3.02 41.15 -24.55
CA GLN A 44 3.34 40.69 -25.92
C GLN A 44 4.90 40.72 -26.08
N THR A 45 5.47 39.90 -27.00
CA THR A 45 6.80 40.05 -27.68
C THR A 45 8.07 39.88 -26.81
N SER A 46 9.22 39.30 -27.21
CA SER A 46 9.84 38.96 -28.51
C SER A 46 11.02 37.99 -28.26
N THR A 47 11.32 37.14 -29.26
CA THR A 47 12.67 36.63 -29.65
C THR A 47 13.58 35.96 -28.60
N SER A 48 13.78 34.64 -28.73
CA SER A 48 15.11 34.00 -28.89
C SER A 48 14.96 32.47 -28.87
N PHE A 49 15.43 31.81 -29.92
CA PHE A 49 15.52 30.35 -29.99
C PHE A 49 16.71 29.89 -29.15
N GLU A 50 16.47 29.53 -27.90
CA GLU A 50 17.40 28.74 -27.11
C GLU A 50 16.64 27.49 -26.61
N PRO A 51 17.09 26.26 -26.96
CA PRO A 51 16.50 25.05 -26.43
C PRO A 51 16.95 24.90 -24.98
N HIS A 52 16.33 25.68 -24.10
CA HIS A 52 16.40 25.44 -22.67
C HIS A 52 15.69 24.11 -22.40
N PHE A 53 16.45 23.02 -22.34
CA PHE A 53 16.03 21.79 -21.68
C PHE A 53 15.89 22.08 -20.18
N LYS A 54 14.85 22.86 -19.83
CA LYS A 54 14.39 22.98 -18.46
C LYS A 54 14.01 21.57 -18.07
N LYS A 55 14.84 20.92 -17.24
CA LYS A 55 14.49 19.67 -16.57
C LYS A 55 13.22 19.98 -15.77
N LYS A 56 12.06 19.73 -16.37
CA LYS A 56 10.78 19.79 -15.66
C LYS A 56 10.92 18.80 -14.53
N LYS A 57 10.92 19.29 -13.30
CA LYS A 57 10.84 18.44 -12.11
C LYS A 57 9.53 17.68 -12.24
N VAL A 58 9.59 16.44 -12.71
CA VAL A 58 8.41 15.60 -12.86
C VAL A 58 7.92 15.31 -11.45
N SER A 59 6.90 16.04 -11.03
CA SER A 59 6.22 15.78 -9.77
C SER A 59 5.57 14.40 -9.86
N ALA A 60 5.92 13.50 -8.95
CA ALA A 60 5.30 12.20 -8.86
C ALA A 60 3.81 12.36 -8.54
N ARG A 61 2.95 11.66 -9.28
CA ARG A 61 1.51 11.64 -9.02
C ARG A 61 1.26 10.91 -7.70
N ARG A 62 0.43 11.47 -6.83
CA ARG A 62 0.01 10.78 -5.60
C ARG A 62 -1.04 9.73 -5.92
N TYR A 63 -1.04 8.65 -5.15
CA TYR A 63 -2.08 7.64 -5.22
C TYR A 63 -3.42 8.18 -4.69
N ASN A 64 -4.54 7.80 -5.31
CA ASN A 64 -5.90 8.05 -4.83
C ASN A 64 -6.62 6.69 -4.61
N GLU A 65 -7.35 6.55 -3.51
CA GLU A 65 -8.14 5.35 -3.18
C GLU A 65 -9.18 5.01 -4.25
N ASP A 66 -9.69 5.98 -5.02
CA ASP A 66 -10.62 5.76 -6.14
C ASP A 66 -10.07 4.83 -7.22
N TYR A 67 -8.74 4.67 -7.29
CA TYR A 67 -8.08 3.76 -8.23
C TYR A 67 -8.36 2.29 -7.93
N LEU A 68 -8.96 1.97 -6.78
CA LEU A 68 -9.47 0.65 -6.49
C LEU A 68 -10.53 0.18 -7.49
N LYS A 69 -11.29 1.11 -8.11
CA LYS A 69 -12.27 0.76 -9.16
C LYS A 69 -11.63 0.19 -10.43
N TYR A 70 -10.33 0.42 -10.61
CA TYR A 70 -9.53 -0.17 -11.69
C TYR A 70 -8.73 -1.40 -11.20
N GLY A 71 -8.94 -1.84 -9.96
CA GLY A 71 -8.21 -2.94 -9.35
C GLY A 71 -6.80 -2.61 -8.85
N PHE A 72 -6.53 -1.36 -8.48
CA PHE A 72 -5.22 -0.94 -7.98
C PHE A 72 -5.24 -0.51 -6.51
N ILE A 73 -4.13 -0.75 -5.83
CA ILE A 73 -3.86 -0.31 -4.46
C ILE A 73 -2.49 0.39 -4.39
N LYS A 74 -2.27 1.19 -3.34
CA LYS A 74 -0.93 1.72 -3.05
C LYS A 74 0.00 0.58 -2.63
N CYS A 75 1.18 0.52 -3.23
CA CYS A 75 2.22 -0.41 -2.78
C CYS A 75 2.68 -0.06 -1.37
N GLU A 76 2.78 -1.08 -0.51
CA GLU A 76 3.14 -0.95 0.92
C GLU A 76 4.66 -0.99 1.15
N LYS A 77 5.46 -1.10 0.09
CA LYS A 77 6.93 -1.15 0.18
C LYS A 77 7.49 0.21 0.64
N PRO A 78 8.35 0.27 1.67
CA PRO A 78 8.85 1.51 2.28
C PRO A 78 9.53 2.49 1.31
N PHE A 79 10.17 1.99 0.24
CA PHE A 79 10.93 2.78 -0.72
C PHE A 79 10.17 3.09 -2.01
N GLU A 80 8.99 2.49 -2.21
CA GLU A 80 8.21 2.57 -3.45
C GLU A 80 6.89 3.28 -3.24
N ASN A 81 6.95 4.38 -2.47
CA ASN A 81 5.79 5.17 -2.11
C ASN A 81 5.01 5.62 -3.36
N ASP A 82 3.69 5.46 -3.31
CA ASP A 82 2.73 5.88 -4.33
C ASP A 82 2.85 5.17 -5.69
N ARG A 83 3.53 4.01 -5.78
CA ARG A 83 3.40 3.13 -6.96
C ARG A 83 2.10 2.33 -6.90
N PRO A 84 1.35 2.23 -8.01
CA PRO A 84 0.14 1.41 -8.04
C PRO A 84 0.49 -0.08 -8.21
N GLN A 85 -0.09 -0.91 -7.36
CA GLN A 85 -0.01 -2.37 -7.40
C GLN A 85 -1.37 -2.94 -7.81
N CYS A 86 -1.38 -3.82 -8.81
CA CYS A 86 -2.60 -4.51 -9.24
C CYS A 86 -3.02 -5.55 -8.20
N VAL A 87 -4.31 -5.61 -7.85
CA VAL A 87 -4.83 -6.58 -6.87
C VAL A 87 -5.10 -7.97 -7.44
N ILE A 88 -5.02 -8.12 -8.75
CA ILE A 88 -5.29 -9.39 -9.45
C ILE A 88 -3.98 -10.15 -9.70
N CYS A 89 -2.99 -9.48 -10.29
CA CYS A 89 -1.70 -10.09 -10.65
C CYS A 89 -0.52 -9.65 -9.77
N ASN A 90 -0.75 -8.79 -8.77
CA ASN A 90 0.27 -8.29 -7.85
C ASN A 90 1.40 -7.48 -8.51
N ASN A 91 1.29 -7.17 -9.80
CA ASN A 91 2.27 -6.37 -10.53
C ASN A 91 2.30 -4.92 -10.03
N ILE A 92 3.50 -4.41 -9.73
CA ILE A 92 3.73 -3.03 -9.31
C ILE A 92 4.15 -2.21 -10.52
N LEU A 93 3.32 -1.26 -10.94
CA LEU A 93 3.59 -0.41 -12.09
C LEU A 93 4.38 0.85 -11.70
N ALA A 94 4.94 1.55 -12.69
CA ALA A 94 5.58 2.84 -12.47
C ALA A 94 4.55 3.91 -12.03
N ASN A 95 5.02 4.98 -11.38
CA ASN A 95 4.16 6.08 -10.93
C ASN A 95 3.40 6.75 -12.09
N GLU A 96 4.00 6.81 -13.28
CA GLU A 96 3.39 7.34 -14.50
C GLU A 96 2.10 6.59 -14.90
N SER A 97 1.97 5.33 -14.48
CA SER A 97 0.80 4.49 -14.73
C SER A 97 -0.39 4.83 -13.84
N LEU A 98 -0.26 5.70 -12.83
CA LEU A 98 -1.39 6.19 -12.02
C LEU A 98 -2.42 7.01 -12.83
N LYS A 99 -2.13 7.34 -14.09
CA LYS A 99 -3.13 7.93 -14.97
C LYS A 99 -4.31 6.95 -15.13
N PRO A 100 -5.57 7.36 -14.91
CA PRO A 100 -6.73 6.46 -14.97
C PRO A 100 -6.82 5.66 -16.27
N SER A 101 -6.48 6.27 -17.41
CA SER A 101 -6.46 5.59 -18.71
C SER A 101 -5.45 4.43 -18.78
N LYS A 102 -4.31 4.55 -18.09
CA LYS A 102 -3.28 3.50 -18.03
C LYS A 102 -3.70 2.36 -17.11
N LEU A 103 -4.31 2.68 -15.96
CA LEU A 103 -4.86 1.68 -15.04
C LEU A 103 -6.01 0.90 -15.68
N LYS A 104 -6.96 1.59 -16.32
CA LYS A 104 -8.07 0.98 -17.05
C LYS A 104 -7.56 0.05 -18.16
N ARG A 105 -6.62 0.54 -18.97
CA ARG A 105 -6.01 -0.27 -20.04
C ARG A 105 -5.30 -1.51 -19.50
N HIS A 106 -4.63 -1.43 -18.35
CA HIS A 106 -4.02 -2.61 -17.74
C HIS A 106 -5.09 -3.65 -17.39
N LEU A 107 -6.19 -3.24 -16.75
CA LEU A 107 -7.31 -4.14 -16.45
C LEU A 107 -7.88 -4.76 -17.75
N GLU A 108 -8.12 -3.95 -18.77
CA GLU A 108 -8.70 -4.42 -20.04
C GLU A 108 -7.79 -5.40 -20.79
N THR A 109 -6.47 -5.17 -20.78
CA THR A 109 -5.52 -5.97 -21.57
C THR A 109 -4.97 -7.18 -20.83
N GLN A 110 -4.79 -7.10 -19.51
CA GLN A 110 -4.23 -8.19 -18.71
C GLN A 110 -5.32 -9.05 -18.05
N HIS A 111 -6.51 -8.48 -17.85
CA HIS A 111 -7.58 -9.07 -17.06
C HIS A 111 -8.96 -8.81 -17.69
N ALA A 112 -9.09 -9.08 -18.99
CA ALA A 112 -10.30 -8.80 -19.76
C ALA A 112 -11.58 -9.41 -19.15
N GLU A 113 -11.45 -10.59 -18.54
CA GLU A 113 -12.56 -11.31 -17.89
C GLU A 113 -13.07 -10.64 -16.60
N LEU A 114 -12.31 -9.70 -16.05
CA LEU A 114 -12.57 -9.07 -14.76
C LEU A 114 -12.97 -7.59 -14.87
N ILE A 115 -13.16 -7.07 -16.10
CA ILE A 115 -13.51 -5.66 -16.35
C ILE A 115 -14.85 -5.29 -15.68
N ASP A 116 -15.86 -6.15 -15.80
CA ASP A 116 -17.23 -5.87 -15.32
C ASP A 116 -17.46 -6.27 -13.86
N LYS A 117 -16.39 -6.56 -13.11
CA LYS A 117 -16.53 -6.94 -11.69
C LYS A 117 -16.86 -5.72 -10.84
N PRO A 118 -17.74 -5.87 -9.83
CA PRO A 118 -18.09 -4.77 -8.94
C PRO A 118 -16.90 -4.39 -8.05
N LEU A 119 -16.93 -3.17 -7.52
CA LEU A 119 -15.89 -2.66 -6.63
C LEU A 119 -15.65 -3.55 -5.40
N GLU A 120 -16.69 -4.23 -4.91
CA GLU A 120 -16.58 -5.19 -3.80
C GLU A 120 -15.62 -6.35 -4.08
N TYR A 121 -15.53 -6.80 -5.34
CA TYR A 121 -14.58 -7.84 -5.74
C TYR A 121 -13.15 -7.38 -5.48
N PHE A 122 -12.82 -6.17 -5.92
CA PHE A 122 -11.50 -5.58 -5.74
C PHE A 122 -11.20 -5.26 -4.26
N GLN A 123 -12.21 -4.87 -3.48
CA GLN A 123 -12.07 -4.70 -2.03
C GLN A 123 -11.70 -6.01 -1.33
N ARG A 124 -12.33 -7.13 -1.72
CA ARG A 124 -11.99 -8.46 -1.18
C ARG A 124 -10.54 -8.82 -1.51
N LYS A 125 -10.14 -8.67 -2.77
CA LYS A 125 -8.74 -8.91 -3.20
C LYS A 125 -7.73 -8.02 -2.49
N LYS A 126 -8.05 -6.74 -2.25
CA LYS A 126 -7.22 -5.83 -1.43
C LYS A 126 -7.01 -6.39 -0.03
N LYS A 127 -8.03 -6.96 0.62
CA LYS A 127 -7.91 -7.59 1.94
C LYS A 127 -7.01 -8.82 1.89
N ASP A 128 -7.20 -9.68 0.90
CA ASP A 128 -6.40 -10.91 0.72
C ASP A 128 -4.90 -10.59 0.62
N ILE A 129 -4.54 -9.56 -0.15
CA ILE A 129 -3.15 -9.11 -0.28
C ILE A 129 -2.59 -8.62 1.05
N LYS A 130 -3.34 -7.81 1.81
CA LYS A 130 -2.88 -7.32 3.13
C LYS A 130 -2.61 -8.46 4.09
N LEU A 131 -3.52 -9.44 4.15
CA LEU A 131 -3.35 -10.62 5.00
C LEU A 131 -2.12 -11.44 4.59
N SER A 132 -1.91 -11.62 3.28
CA SER A 132 -0.73 -12.31 2.76
C SER A 132 0.58 -11.58 3.11
N THR A 133 0.65 -10.26 2.91
CA THR A 133 1.82 -9.46 3.27
C THR A 133 2.10 -9.53 4.77
N GLN A 134 1.07 -9.41 5.60
CA GLN A 134 1.19 -9.51 7.06
C GLN A 134 1.72 -10.89 7.47
N PHE A 135 1.17 -11.97 6.92
CA PHE A 135 1.61 -13.33 7.21
C PHE A 135 3.09 -13.55 6.85
N LEU A 136 3.52 -13.06 5.69
CA LEU A 136 4.92 -13.14 5.26
C LEU A 136 5.84 -12.32 6.18
N SER A 137 5.42 -11.12 6.59
CA SER A 137 6.21 -10.26 7.47
C SER A 137 6.49 -10.93 8.83
N CYS A 138 5.49 -11.59 9.42
CA CYS A 138 5.66 -12.35 10.66
C CYS A 138 6.58 -13.56 10.47
N SER A 139 6.53 -14.21 9.31
CA SER A 139 7.35 -15.41 9.04
C SER A 139 8.85 -15.08 8.88
N THR A 140 9.17 -13.88 8.42
CA THR A 140 10.57 -13.40 8.27
C THR A 140 11.13 -12.74 9.53
N ALA A 141 10.32 -12.56 10.58
CA ALA A 141 10.76 -11.95 11.81
C ALA A 141 11.69 -12.91 12.57
N VAL A 142 12.99 -12.65 12.53
CA VAL A 142 13.98 -13.38 13.32
C VAL A 142 13.92 -12.90 14.76
N SER A 143 13.88 -13.83 15.72
CA SER A 143 13.93 -13.45 17.14
C SER A 143 15.26 -12.73 17.47
N GLU A 144 15.19 -11.68 18.28
CA GLU A 144 16.39 -10.92 18.69
C GLU A 144 17.46 -11.81 19.31
N LYS A 145 17.04 -12.82 20.10
CA LYS A 145 17.95 -13.79 20.73
C LYS A 145 18.66 -14.67 19.70
N ALA A 146 17.95 -15.13 18.67
CA ALA A 146 18.57 -15.90 17.59
C ALA A 146 19.58 -15.03 16.82
N LEU A 147 19.20 -13.79 16.49
CA LEU A 147 20.09 -12.84 15.82
C LEU A 147 21.36 -12.55 16.63
N LEU A 148 21.21 -12.29 17.94
CA LEU A 148 22.33 -12.04 18.85
C LEU A 148 23.25 -13.26 18.94
N SER A 149 22.67 -14.47 19.04
CA SER A 149 23.43 -15.72 19.10
C SER A 149 24.23 -15.93 17.81
N SER A 150 23.60 -15.76 16.64
CA SER A 150 24.28 -15.83 15.34
C SER A 150 25.44 -14.83 15.25
N TYR A 151 25.23 -13.60 15.72
CA TYR A 151 26.28 -12.58 15.78
C TYR A 151 27.46 -12.98 16.67
N LEU A 152 27.20 -13.45 17.89
CA LEU A 152 28.26 -13.85 18.83
C LEU A 152 29.09 -15.02 18.31
N VAL A 153 28.45 -15.99 17.66
CA VAL A 153 29.15 -17.12 17.01
C VAL A 153 30.05 -16.60 15.89
N ALA A 154 29.51 -15.79 14.97
CA ALA A 154 30.29 -15.21 13.88
C ALA A 154 31.46 -14.36 14.38
N TYR A 155 31.25 -13.58 15.44
CA TYR A 155 32.27 -12.73 16.05
C TYR A 155 33.44 -13.53 16.63
N ARG A 156 33.16 -14.65 17.31
CA ARG A 156 34.21 -15.55 17.84
C ARG A 156 35.03 -16.16 16.72
N VAL A 157 34.36 -16.68 15.68
CA VAL A 157 35.03 -17.26 14.50
C VAL A 157 35.92 -16.23 13.80
N ALA A 158 35.47 -14.97 13.70
CA ALA A 158 36.27 -13.90 13.10
C ALA A 158 37.50 -13.52 13.94
N LYS A 159 37.46 -13.71 15.27
CA LYS A 159 38.57 -13.43 16.18
C LYS A 159 39.64 -14.52 16.24
N GLU A 160 39.29 -15.75 15.86
CA GLU A 160 40.22 -16.88 15.84
C GLU A 160 41.02 -16.99 14.51
N LYS A 161 40.83 -16.03 13.60
CA LYS A 161 41.64 -15.83 12.39
C LYS A 161 42.56 -14.64 12.55
#